data_AF-A0A484YK07-F1
#
_entry.id   AF-A0A484YK07-F1
#
_cell.length_a   1.000
_cell.length_b   1.000
_cell.length_c   1.000
_cell.angle_alpha   90.00
_cell.angle_beta   90.00
_cell.angle_gamma   90.00
#
_symmetry.space_group_name_H-M   'P 1'
#
loop_
_entity.id
_entity.type
_entity.pdbx_description
1 polymer ?
#
loop_
_entity_poly.entity_id
_entity_poly.type
_entity_poly.pdbx_seq_one_letter_code
_entity_poly.pdbx_strand_id
1 'polypeptide(L)'
;MPKKHQAKGNGFGFGMVNPNDPHSVTRTLSARYYKDGAEILIDRGWDKALGEKDFDDPINQQHRPRRLTPRECARLMGFETPQGYSFRIPVSDTQAYRQFGNSVVVPAFAAVAKLLLPRIQQAVARRQSEAVNDGCPQ
;
A
#
# COMPACT_ATOMS: atom_id res chain seq x y z
N MET A 1 -15.01 27.61 -11.24
CA MET A 1 -14.33 26.40 -10.73
C MET A 1 -13.31 26.81 -9.68
N PRO A 2 -13.35 26.35 -8.41
CA PRO A 2 -12.47 26.88 -7.38
C PRO A 2 -11.04 26.33 -7.55
N LYS A 3 -10.11 27.19 -7.96
CA LYS A 3 -8.66 26.97 -8.15
C LYS A 3 -7.93 26.26 -7.00
N LYS A 4 -8.57 26.12 -5.83
CA LYS A 4 -8.00 25.51 -4.61
C LYS A 4 -7.80 23.98 -4.70
N HIS A 5 -8.56 23.25 -5.52
CA HIS A 5 -8.46 21.78 -5.63
C HIS A 5 -7.32 21.32 -6.56
N GLN A 6 -7.10 22.04 -7.66
CA GLN A 6 -5.97 21.82 -8.58
C GLN A 6 -4.63 22.06 -7.91
N ALA A 7 -4.54 23.12 -7.08
CA ALA A 7 -3.30 23.53 -6.41
C ALA A 7 -2.74 22.48 -5.43
N LYS A 8 -3.59 21.57 -4.90
CA LYS A 8 -3.17 20.48 -4.00
C LYS A 8 -2.93 19.15 -4.72
N GLY A 9 -2.95 19.11 -6.04
CA GLY A 9 -2.85 17.85 -6.80
C GLY A 9 -4.06 16.92 -6.62
N ASN A 10 -5.15 17.42 -6.02
CA ASN A 10 -6.41 16.71 -5.79
C ASN A 10 -7.45 17.05 -6.88
N GLY A 11 -6.98 17.37 -8.09
CA GLY A 11 -7.83 17.48 -9.27
C GLY A 11 -8.45 16.13 -9.63
N PHE A 12 -9.63 16.16 -10.26
CA PHE A 12 -10.43 15.00 -10.62
C PHE A 12 -9.63 13.81 -11.19
N GLY A 13 -9.92 12.60 -10.69
CA GLY A 13 -9.59 11.32 -11.31
C GLY A 13 -8.40 10.54 -10.73
N PHE A 14 -7.30 11.22 -10.37
CA PHE A 14 -6.05 10.54 -10.00
C PHE A 14 -5.33 11.17 -8.77
N GLY A 15 -4.41 10.43 -8.16
CA GLY A 15 -3.55 10.87 -7.06
C GLY A 15 -2.10 10.85 -7.49
N MET A 16 -1.49 12.03 -7.64
CA MET A 16 -0.07 12.16 -7.99
C MET A 16 0.79 12.15 -6.73
N VAL A 17 1.88 11.38 -6.76
CA VAL A 17 2.85 11.23 -5.67
C VAL A 17 4.20 11.67 -6.20
N ASN A 18 4.82 12.65 -5.54
CA ASN A 18 6.17 13.08 -5.86
C ASN A 18 7.16 12.24 -5.02
N PRO A 19 7.95 11.34 -5.63
CA PRO A 19 8.90 10.51 -4.88
C PRO A 19 10.07 11.31 -4.27
N ASN A 20 10.31 12.55 -4.73
CA ASN A 20 11.37 13.42 -4.20
C ASN A 20 10.93 14.22 -2.98
N ASP A 21 9.62 14.25 -2.67
CA ASP A 21 9.11 14.85 -1.45
C ASP A 21 9.08 13.79 -0.33
N PRO A 22 9.93 13.88 0.70
CA PRO A 22 9.99 12.90 1.78
C PRO A 22 8.72 12.89 2.65
N HIS A 23 7.86 13.91 2.55
CA HIS A 23 6.59 13.98 3.26
C HIS A 23 5.40 13.53 2.40
N SER A 24 5.65 13.07 1.17
CA SER A 24 4.61 12.58 0.29
C SER A 24 3.97 11.31 0.84
N VAL A 25 2.65 11.36 1.03
CA VAL A 25 1.84 10.21 1.47
C VAL A 25 0.87 9.84 0.35
N THR A 26 0.81 8.56 0.02
CA THR A 26 -0.07 8.06 -1.04
C THR A 26 -1.53 8.05 -0.58
N ARG A 27 -2.46 8.02 -1.54
CA ARG A 27 -3.84 7.61 -1.23
C ARG A 27 -3.90 6.12 -0.91
N THR A 28 -5.04 5.66 -0.43
CA THR A 28 -5.29 4.24 -0.18
C THR A 28 -5.15 3.43 -1.46
N LEU A 29 -4.35 2.37 -1.40
CA LEU A 29 -4.29 1.34 -2.45
C LEU A 29 -5.61 0.55 -2.43
N SER A 30 -6.51 0.87 -3.36
CA SER A 30 -7.84 0.26 -3.39
C SER A 30 -7.86 -1.11 -4.10
N ALA A 31 -8.88 -1.92 -3.84
CA ALA A 31 -9.14 -3.13 -4.60
C ALA A 31 -9.34 -2.89 -6.11
N ARG A 32 -9.61 -1.65 -6.53
CA ARG A 32 -9.79 -1.26 -7.94
C ARG A 32 -8.51 -0.76 -8.61
N TYR A 33 -7.41 -0.65 -7.88
CA TYR A 33 -6.12 -0.15 -8.38
C TYR A 33 -5.61 -0.92 -9.61
N TYR A 34 -6.02 -2.18 -9.78
CA TYR A 34 -5.65 -2.97 -10.97
C TYR A 34 -6.12 -2.34 -12.29
N LYS A 35 -7.21 -1.55 -12.30
CA LYS A 35 -7.82 -0.97 -13.51
C LYS A 35 -6.87 0.03 -14.18
N ASP A 36 -6.79 1.23 -13.64
CA ASP A 36 -6.00 2.35 -14.14
C ASP A 36 -4.88 2.75 -13.18
N GLY A 37 -4.94 2.29 -11.92
CA GLY A 37 -4.01 2.69 -10.87
C GLY A 37 -4.07 4.19 -10.56
N ALA A 38 -5.19 4.84 -10.92
CA ALA A 38 -5.30 6.29 -10.87
C ALA A 38 -5.15 6.81 -9.43
N GLU A 39 -5.47 6.02 -8.41
CA GLU A 39 -5.35 6.47 -7.01
C GLU A 39 -3.90 6.82 -6.62
N ILE A 40 -2.91 6.17 -7.24
CA ILE A 40 -1.49 6.35 -6.92
C ILE A 40 -0.65 6.29 -8.19
N LEU A 41 -0.34 7.47 -8.74
CA LEU A 41 0.59 7.67 -9.84
C LEU A 41 1.87 8.32 -9.32
N ILE A 42 3.00 7.76 -9.70
CA ILE A 42 4.33 8.27 -9.37
C ILE A 42 4.76 9.25 -10.44
N ASP A 43 5.03 10.48 -10.02
CA ASP A 43 5.59 11.51 -10.90
C ASP A 43 6.99 11.13 -11.36
N ARG A 44 7.28 11.44 -12.62
CA ARG A 44 8.56 11.17 -13.29
C ARG A 44 9.18 12.45 -13.87
N GLY A 45 8.75 13.62 -13.39
CA GLY A 45 9.20 14.91 -13.90
C GLY A 45 8.29 15.47 -14.99
N TRP A 46 6.99 15.19 -14.95
CA TRP A 46 6.04 15.72 -15.92
C TRP A 46 5.92 17.24 -15.81
N ASP A 47 6.17 17.95 -16.92
CA ASP A 47 5.96 19.40 -16.98
C ASP A 47 4.47 19.69 -17.26
N LYS A 48 3.79 20.24 -16.25
CA LYS A 48 2.37 20.59 -16.35
C LYS A 48 2.12 21.74 -17.32
N ALA A 49 2.98 22.75 -17.34
CA ALA A 49 2.78 23.91 -18.20
C ALA A 49 2.99 23.52 -19.67
N LEU A 50 4.00 22.69 -19.94
CA LEU A 50 4.22 22.13 -21.28
C LEU A 50 3.07 21.21 -21.68
N GLY A 51 2.61 20.33 -20.79
CA GLY A 51 1.52 19.40 -21.08
C GLY A 51 0.14 20.06 -21.30
N GLU A 52 -0.09 21.25 -20.72
CA GLU A 52 -1.28 22.06 -21.01
C GLU A 52 -1.20 22.78 -22.37
N LYS A 53 0.02 23.10 -22.83
CA LYS A 53 0.27 23.78 -24.10
C LYS A 53 0.33 22.82 -25.28
N ASP A 54 1.07 21.73 -25.12
CA ASP A 54 1.26 20.65 -26.09
C ASP A 54 1.35 19.33 -25.35
N PHE A 55 0.24 18.60 -25.34
CA PHE A 55 0.15 17.33 -24.64
C PHE A 55 1.05 16.27 -25.28
N ASP A 56 1.23 16.30 -26.60
CA ASP A 56 1.95 15.27 -27.37
C ASP A 56 3.44 15.60 -27.56
N ASP A 57 3.96 16.61 -26.83
CA ASP A 57 5.38 16.95 -26.83
C ASP A 57 6.26 15.70 -26.57
N PRO A 58 7.15 15.32 -27.51
CA PRO A 58 7.90 14.08 -27.42
C PRO A 58 8.83 13.98 -26.19
N ILE A 59 9.27 15.10 -25.64
CA ILE A 59 10.14 15.15 -24.46
C ILE A 59 9.30 14.99 -23.19
N ASN A 60 8.18 15.69 -23.09
CA ASN A 60 7.28 15.60 -21.94
C ASN A 60 6.63 14.20 -21.84
N GLN A 61 6.28 13.60 -22.98
CA GLN A 61 5.70 12.25 -23.05
C GLN A 61 6.62 11.14 -22.48
N GLN A 62 7.94 11.35 -22.43
CA GLN A 62 8.90 10.42 -21.79
C GLN A 62 8.80 10.45 -20.25
N HIS A 63 8.38 11.58 -19.70
CA HIS A 63 8.19 11.84 -18.27
C HIS A 63 6.76 11.55 -17.80
N ARG A 64 5.98 10.81 -18.60
CA ARG A 64 4.63 10.37 -18.21
C ARG A 64 4.66 9.66 -16.85
N PRO A 65 3.74 10.03 -15.93
CA PRO A 65 3.59 9.36 -14.65
C PRO A 65 3.36 7.86 -14.82
N ARG A 66 3.83 7.08 -13.84
CA ARG A 66 3.67 5.61 -13.85
C ARG A 66 2.86 5.13 -12.67
N ARG A 67 2.30 3.93 -12.79
CA ARG A 67 1.74 3.19 -11.65
C ARG A 67 2.85 2.62 -10.77
N LEU A 68 2.51 2.35 -9.51
CA LEU A 68 3.26 1.40 -8.67
C LEU A 68 3.32 0.02 -9.32
N THR A 69 4.46 -0.64 -9.17
CA THR A 69 4.66 -2.06 -9.47
C THR A 69 4.09 -2.95 -8.35
N PRO A 70 3.80 -4.24 -8.60
CA PRO A 70 3.33 -5.15 -7.54
C PRO A 70 4.28 -5.23 -6.34
N ARG A 71 5.59 -5.10 -6.58
CA ARG A 71 6.61 -5.10 -5.54
C ARG A 71 6.58 -3.83 -4.69
N GLU A 72 6.35 -2.68 -5.30
CA GLU A 72 6.13 -1.43 -4.55
C GLU A 72 4.82 -1.49 -3.74
N CYS A 73 3.76 -2.11 -4.27
CA CYS A 73 2.54 -2.38 -3.50
C CYS A 73 2.81 -3.29 -2.29
N ALA A 74 3.60 -4.35 -2.44
CA ALA A 74 3.99 -5.22 -1.34
C ALA A 74 4.72 -4.45 -0.24
N ARG A 75 5.64 -3.54 -0.62
CA ARG A 75 6.36 -2.68 0.32
C ARG A 75 5.44 -1.68 1.02
N LEU A 76 4.56 -1.04 0.25
CA LEU A 76 3.59 -0.07 0.77
C LEU A 76 2.67 -0.70 1.83
N MET A 77 2.24 -1.95 1.61
CA MET A 77 1.39 -2.69 2.54
C MET A 77 2.18 -3.37 3.68
N GLY A 78 3.52 -3.37 3.62
CA GLY A 78 4.41 -3.92 4.65
C GLY A 78 4.69 -5.42 4.56
N PHE A 79 4.43 -6.06 3.41
CA PHE A 79 4.77 -7.46 3.14
C PHE A 79 6.25 -7.67 2.79
N GLU A 80 6.93 -6.61 2.35
CA GLU A 80 8.34 -6.59 1.99
C GLU A 80 8.97 -5.31 2.53
N THR A 81 10.24 -5.36 2.92
CA THR A 81 11.02 -4.16 3.25
C THR A 81 12.24 -4.06 2.32
N PRO A 82 12.77 -2.85 2.05
CA PRO A 82 13.89 -2.70 1.11
C PRO A 82 15.15 -3.47 1.50
N GLN A 83 15.38 -3.65 2.81
CA GLN A 83 16.52 -4.41 3.37
C GLN A 83 16.12 -5.81 3.86
N GLY A 84 14.87 -6.21 3.69
CA GLY A 84 14.33 -7.47 4.20
C GLY A 84 14.36 -8.59 3.18
N TYR A 85 13.54 -9.61 3.45
CA TYR A 85 13.32 -10.69 2.50
C TYR A 85 12.44 -10.20 1.33
N SER A 86 12.67 -10.79 0.16
CA SER A 86 11.84 -10.57 -1.02
C SER A 86 10.54 -11.34 -0.92
N PHE A 87 9.40 -10.65 -0.99
CA PHE A 87 8.10 -11.30 -1.03
C PHE A 87 7.90 -11.96 -2.40
N ARG A 88 7.55 -13.25 -2.41
CA ARG A 88 7.28 -14.00 -3.65
C ARG A 88 5.88 -13.65 -4.14
N ILE A 89 5.79 -13.13 -5.37
CA ILE A 89 4.52 -12.82 -6.04
C ILE A 89 4.38 -13.81 -7.22
N PRO A 90 3.74 -14.98 -7.03
CA PRO A 90 3.62 -16.01 -8.07
C PRO A 90 2.42 -15.79 -9.02
N VAL A 91 1.77 -14.64 -8.95
CA VAL A 91 0.56 -14.29 -9.69
C VAL A 91 0.82 -13.13 -10.65
N SER A 92 -0.08 -12.91 -11.60
CA SER A 92 0.01 -11.76 -12.51
C SER A 92 -0.17 -10.43 -11.79
N ASP A 93 0.36 -9.35 -12.37
CA ASP A 93 0.26 -7.99 -11.84
C ASP A 93 -1.18 -7.61 -11.48
N THR A 94 -2.14 -7.87 -12.37
CA THR A 94 -3.57 -7.60 -12.15
C THR A 94 -4.09 -8.29 -10.88
N GLN A 95 -3.70 -9.55 -10.65
CA GLN A 95 -4.10 -10.30 -9.46
C GLN A 95 -3.37 -9.77 -8.22
N ALA A 96 -2.08 -9.47 -8.33
CA ALA A 96 -1.30 -8.92 -7.23
C ALA A 96 -1.88 -7.58 -6.73
N TYR A 97 -2.24 -6.66 -7.65
CA TYR A 97 -2.90 -5.40 -7.28
C TYR A 97 -4.21 -5.64 -6.53
N ARG A 98 -5.02 -6.61 -6.95
CA ARG A 98 -6.26 -6.98 -6.23
C ARG A 98 -5.97 -7.57 -4.85
N GLN A 99 -4.95 -8.41 -4.71
CA GLN A 99 -4.57 -9.01 -3.43
C GLN A 99 -4.08 -7.94 -2.46
N PHE A 100 -3.16 -7.06 -2.88
CA PHE A 100 -2.65 -5.99 -2.03
C PHE A 100 -3.73 -4.94 -1.70
N GLY A 101 -4.57 -4.56 -2.67
CA GLY A 101 -5.66 -3.60 -2.46
C GLY A 101 -6.81 -4.12 -1.59
N ASN A 102 -6.90 -5.43 -1.35
CA ASN A 102 -7.81 -6.06 -0.39
C ASN A 102 -7.11 -6.49 0.90
N SER A 103 -5.81 -6.21 1.03
CA SER A 103 -5.02 -6.62 2.18
C SER A 103 -5.08 -5.59 3.31
N VAL A 104 -4.53 -5.98 4.45
CA VAL A 104 -4.31 -5.10 5.60
C VAL A 104 -2.88 -4.58 5.61
N VAL A 105 -2.65 -3.46 6.30
CA VAL A 105 -1.30 -2.94 6.54
C VAL A 105 -0.62 -3.81 7.59
N VAL A 106 0.35 -4.63 7.16
CA VAL A 106 1.05 -5.63 7.98
C VAL A 106 1.62 -5.07 9.29
N PRO A 107 2.38 -3.96 9.30
CA PRO A 107 2.95 -3.45 10.54
C PRO A 107 1.89 -2.96 11.55
N ALA A 108 0.71 -2.53 11.09
CA ALA A 108 -0.38 -2.14 11.99
C ALA A 108 -0.90 -3.35 12.77
N PHE A 109 -1.16 -4.47 12.09
CA PHE A 109 -1.58 -5.71 12.75
C PHE A 109 -0.47 -6.33 13.60
N ALA A 110 0.80 -6.21 13.19
CA ALA A 110 1.92 -6.64 14.02
C ALA A 110 1.98 -5.86 15.35
N ALA A 111 1.68 -4.57 15.36
CA ALA A 111 1.59 -3.77 16.58
C ALA A 111 0.43 -4.24 17.48
N VAL A 112 -0.75 -4.49 16.91
CA VAL A 112 -1.90 -5.04 17.66
C VAL A 112 -1.55 -6.40 18.27
N ALA A 113 -0.91 -7.29 17.52
CA ALA A 113 -0.49 -8.60 18.00
C ALA A 113 0.49 -8.50 19.18
N LYS A 114 1.44 -7.55 19.15
CA LYS A 114 2.36 -7.28 20.27
C LYS A 114 1.61 -6.87 21.55
N LEU A 115 0.57 -6.04 21.42
CA LEU A 115 -0.26 -5.64 22.57
C LEU A 115 -1.10 -6.81 23.12
N LEU A 116 -1.53 -7.72 22.25
CA LEU A 116 -2.31 -8.90 22.65
C LEU A 116 -1.46 -10.03 23.22
N LEU A 117 -0.15 -10.08 22.92
CA LEU A 117 0.76 -11.16 23.33
C LEU A 117 0.63 -11.58 24.81
N PRO A 118 0.70 -10.69 25.82
CA PRO A 118 0.58 -11.10 27.22
C PRO A 118 -0.80 -11.69 27.55
N ARG A 119 -1.87 -11.20 26.89
CA ARG A 119 -3.23 -11.72 27.07
C ARG A 119 -3.40 -13.10 26.47
N ILE A 120 -2.82 -13.32 25.29
CA ILE A 120 -2.80 -14.61 24.62
C ILE A 120 -2.04 -15.63 25.49
N GLN A 121 -0.87 -15.27 26.02
CA GLN A 121 -0.10 -16.15 26.92
C GLN A 121 -0.88 -16.53 28.18
N GLN A 122 -1.56 -15.58 28.81
CA GLN A 122 -2.44 -15.85 29.95
C GLN A 122 -3.58 -16.81 29.60
N ALA A 123 -4.22 -16.63 28.45
CA ALA A 123 -5.29 -17.50 27.99
C ALA A 123 -4.80 -18.92 27.69
N VAL A 124 -3.63 -19.06 27.08
CA VAL A 124 -3.01 -20.38 26.81
C VAL A 124 -2.67 -21.10 28.11
N ALA A 125 -2.06 -20.41 29.09
CA ALA A 125 -1.73 -20.99 30.39
C ALA A 125 -2.97 -21.50 31.14
N ARG A 126 -4.07 -20.73 31.13
CA ARG A 126 -5.35 -21.13 31.75
C ARG A 126 -5.89 -22.41 31.13
N ARG A 127 -5.96 -22.48 29.80
CA ARG A 127 -6.43 -23.66 29.08
C ARG A 127 -5.59 -24.90 29.38
N GLN A 128 -4.27 -24.74 29.50
CA GLN A 128 -3.38 -25.85 29.85
C GLN A 128 -3.61 -26.33 31.30
N SER A 129 -3.82 -25.42 32.25
CA SER A 129 -4.13 -25.80 33.63
C SER A 129 -5.48 -26.50 33.77
N GLU A 130 -6.49 -26.09 33.01
CA GLU A 130 -7.81 -26.73 32.96
C GLU A 130 -7.71 -28.16 32.40
N ALA A 131 -6.97 -28.34 31.30
CA ALA A 131 -6.77 -29.65 30.68
C ALA A 131 -6.00 -30.66 31.58
N VAL A 132 -5.13 -30.17 32.48
CA VAL A 132 -4.43 -31.03 33.46
C VAL A 132 -5.38 -31.49 34.57
N ASN A 133 -6.33 -30.64 34.98
CA ASN A 133 -7.29 -30.98 36.04
C ASN A 133 -8.38 -31.95 35.56
N ASP A 134 -8.77 -31.91 34.28
CA ASP A 134 -9.79 -32.80 33.70
C ASP A 134 -9.26 -34.22 33.36
N GLY A 135 -7.95 -34.46 33.52
CA GLY A 135 -7.28 -35.72 33.14
C GLY A 135 -7.02 -36.72 34.27
N CYS A 136 -7.44 -36.44 35.51
CA CYS A 136 -7.22 -37.35 36.65
C CYS A 136 -8.49 -38.15 36.98
N PRO A 137 -8.56 -39.46 36.68
CA PRO A 137 -9.60 -40.30 37.26
C PRO A 137 -9.29 -40.51 38.75
N GLN A 138 -10.23 -40.09 39.61
CA GLN A 138 -10.28 -40.54 41.01
C GLN A 138 -10.74 -41.99 41.08
#